data_AF-A0A7Z0Q305-F1
#
_entry.id   AF-A0A7Z0Q305-F1
#
_cell.length_a   1.000
_cell.length_b   1.000
_cell.length_c   1.000
_cell.angle_alpha   90.00
_cell.angle_beta   90.00
_cell.angle_gamma   90.00
#
_symmetry.space_group_name_H-M   'P 1'
#
loop_
_entity.id
_entity.type
_entity.pdbx_description
1 polymer ?
#
loop_
_entity_poly.entity_id
_entity_poly.type
_entity_poly.pdbx_seq_one_letter_code
_entity_poly.pdbx_strand_id
1 'polypeptide(L)'
;MISEDVPAALLAYRRVNDEVFRCYEEGRLEDGIRLLTVPHPELLPWRAELAYLLACLQGAAGRPDEALGTLRAALAEGGWWDPAVLEGEEDFAEARGLPGFRPLLEESARRWEDGRRTNREHDLLVRPSALPARGVLVALHGAEESERDAVR
;
A
#
# COMPACT_ATOMS: atom_id res chain seq x y z
N MET A 1 -24.67 -2.90 -19.03
CA MET A 1 -23.40 -2.95 -19.76
C MET A 1 -22.64 -1.69 -19.38
N ILE A 2 -22.00 -1.73 -18.22
CA ILE A 2 -21.09 -0.65 -17.79
C ILE A 2 -19.72 -1.12 -18.28
N SER A 3 -19.13 -0.37 -19.21
CA SER A 3 -17.71 -0.52 -19.51
C SER A 3 -16.99 0.22 -18.40
N GLU A 4 -16.54 -0.51 -17.38
CA GLU A 4 -15.73 0.08 -16.32
C GLU A 4 -14.32 0.27 -16.85
N ASP A 5 -14.08 1.44 -17.45
CA ASP A 5 -12.73 1.88 -17.82
C ASP A 5 -11.89 1.99 -16.53
N VAL A 6 -11.11 0.95 -16.25
CA VAL A 6 -10.14 0.93 -15.15
C VAL A 6 -9.25 2.17 -15.30
N PRO A 7 -9.17 3.07 -14.30
CA PRO A 7 -8.44 4.31 -14.44
C PRO A 7 -6.99 4.07 -14.88
N ALA A 8 -6.51 4.84 -15.86
CA ALA A 8 -5.16 4.67 -16.40
C ALA A 8 -4.06 4.73 -15.32
N ALA A 9 -4.29 5.50 -14.25
CA ALA A 9 -3.44 5.58 -13.08
C ALA A 9 -3.39 4.26 -12.27
N LEU A 10 -4.50 3.52 -12.12
CA LEU A 10 -4.53 2.21 -11.47
C LEU A 10 -3.82 1.14 -12.31
N LEU A 11 -3.91 1.21 -13.64
CA LEU A 11 -3.13 0.34 -14.53
C LEU A 11 -1.63 0.69 -14.52
N ALA A 12 -1.27 1.97 -14.34
CA ALA A 12 0.12 2.39 -14.14
C ALA A 12 0.67 1.92 -12.78
N TYR A 13 -0.10 2.09 -11.71
CA TYR A 13 0.21 1.60 -10.37
C TYR A 13 0.50 0.10 -10.38
N ARG A 14 -0.43 -0.72 -10.89
CA ARG A 14 -0.26 -2.18 -10.96
C ARG A 14 1.02 -2.58 -11.70
N ARG A 15 1.34 -1.95 -12.85
CA ARG A 15 2.59 -2.22 -13.58
C ARG A 15 3.86 -1.87 -12.78
N VAL A 16 3.86 -0.76 -12.05
CA VAL A 16 5.01 -0.37 -11.21
C VAL A 16 5.15 -1.33 -10.03
N ASN A 17 4.04 -1.67 -9.37
CA ASN A 17 3.98 -2.65 -8.28
C ASN A 17 4.52 -4.02 -8.72
N ASP A 18 4.01 -4.58 -9.82
CA ASP A 18 4.42 -5.89 -10.34
C ASP A 18 5.92 -5.92 -10.70
N GLU A 19 6.45 -4.83 -11.27
CA GLU A 19 7.89 -4.72 -11.59
C GLU A 19 8.76 -4.57 -10.34
N VAL A 20 8.28 -3.87 -9.30
CA VAL A 20 8.94 -3.77 -7.99
C VAL A 20 9.05 -5.13 -7.30
N PHE A 21 7.94 -5.87 -7.21
CA PHE A 21 7.94 -7.23 -6.64
C PHE A 21 8.90 -8.14 -7.42
N ARG A 22 8.88 -8.08 -8.75
CA ARG A 22 9.80 -8.89 -9.57
C ARG A 22 11.27 -8.46 -9.43
N CYS A 23 11.57 -7.18 -9.18
CA CYS A 23 12.93 -6.73 -8.84
C CYS A 23 13.36 -7.23 -7.45
N TYR A 24 12.44 -7.29 -6.48
CA TYR A 24 12.70 -7.82 -5.14
C TYR A 24 12.98 -9.33 -5.19
N GLU A 25 12.09 -10.13 -5.79
CA GLU A 25 12.22 -11.59 -5.91
C GLU A 25 13.48 -12.02 -6.68
N GLU A 26 13.88 -11.27 -7.71
CA GLU A 26 15.09 -11.53 -8.50
C GLU A 26 16.37 -10.97 -7.84
N GLY A 27 16.29 -10.34 -6.66
CA GLY A 27 17.42 -9.72 -5.97
C GLY A 27 17.99 -8.47 -6.67
N ARG A 28 17.26 -7.92 -7.65
CA ARG A 28 17.61 -6.69 -8.39
C ARG A 28 17.19 -5.44 -7.62
N LEU A 29 17.59 -5.34 -6.35
CA LEU A 29 17.14 -4.30 -5.42
C LEU A 29 17.41 -2.89 -5.95
N GLU A 30 18.58 -2.64 -6.54
CA GLU A 30 18.94 -1.35 -7.15
C GLU A 30 18.08 -0.97 -8.37
N ASP A 31 17.50 -1.95 -9.08
CA ASP A 31 16.56 -1.67 -10.17
C ASP A 31 15.22 -1.19 -9.61
N GLY A 32 14.72 -1.86 -8.56
CA GLY A 32 13.51 -1.46 -7.83
C GLY A 32 13.64 -0.09 -7.17
N ILE A 33 14.76 0.16 -6.48
CA ILE A 33 15.05 1.46 -5.85
C ILE A 33 15.05 2.57 -6.90
N ARG A 34 15.71 2.37 -8.05
CA ARG A 34 15.73 3.35 -9.14
C ARG A 34 14.35 3.56 -9.75
N LEU A 35 13.56 2.50 -9.94
CA LEU A 35 12.21 2.57 -10.47
C LEU A 35 11.30 3.46 -9.59
N LEU A 36 11.37 3.32 -8.26
CA LEU A 36 10.55 4.10 -7.33
C LEU A 36 11.13 5.48 -6.96
N THR A 37 12.42 5.71 -7.19
CA THR A 37 13.05 7.03 -6.99
C THR A 37 12.72 8.02 -8.12
N VAL A 38 12.35 7.51 -9.31
CA VAL A 38 11.82 8.37 -10.40
C VAL A 38 10.45 8.92 -9.99
N PRO A 39 10.17 10.23 -10.17
CA PRO A 39 8.85 10.77 -9.85
C PRO A 39 7.75 10.19 -10.76
N HIS A 40 6.66 9.72 -10.14
CA HIS A 40 5.45 9.24 -10.82
C HIS A 40 4.22 10.09 -10.41
N PRO A 41 4.01 11.30 -10.99
CA PRO A 41 2.93 12.20 -10.59
C PRO A 41 1.52 11.61 -10.73
N GLU A 42 1.34 10.67 -11.66
CA GLU A 42 0.10 9.93 -11.85
C GLU A 42 -0.20 8.92 -10.73
N LEU A 43 0.80 8.58 -9.91
CA LEU A 43 0.68 7.62 -8.81
C LEU A 43 0.59 8.29 -7.42
N LEU A 44 0.38 9.61 -7.36
CA LEU A 44 0.15 10.36 -6.12
C LEU A 44 -0.87 9.73 -5.13
N PRO A 45 -1.96 9.06 -5.57
CA PRO A 45 -2.87 8.35 -4.65
C PRO A 45 -2.19 7.24 -3.86
N TRP A 46 -1.21 6.54 -4.46
CA TRP A 46 -0.49 5.40 -3.85
C TRP A 46 0.89 5.78 -3.28
N ARG A 47 1.21 7.07 -3.14
CA ARG A 47 2.56 7.51 -2.73
C ARG A 47 3.04 6.93 -1.39
N ALA A 48 2.13 6.65 -0.45
CA ALA A 48 2.47 6.04 0.84
C ALA A 48 2.85 4.56 0.68
N GLU A 49 2.16 3.85 -0.20
CA GLU A 49 2.42 2.45 -0.51
C GLU A 49 3.73 2.30 -1.31
N LEU A 50 3.92 3.13 -2.35
CA LEU A 50 5.17 3.17 -3.10
C LEU A 50 6.38 3.57 -2.22
N ALA A 51 6.17 4.39 -1.18
CA ALA A 51 7.21 4.71 -0.21
C ALA A 51 7.51 3.54 0.77
N TYR A 52 6.50 2.74 1.13
CA TYR A 52 6.73 1.50 1.89
C TYR A 52 7.54 0.50 1.07
N LEU A 53 7.13 0.24 -0.18
CA LEU A 53 7.85 -0.65 -1.10
C LEU A 53 9.31 -0.19 -1.36
N LEU A 54 9.54 1.11 -1.54
CA LEU A 54 10.88 1.68 -1.66
C LEU A 54 11.70 1.47 -0.38
N ALA A 55 11.08 1.66 0.79
CA ALA A 55 11.74 1.42 2.07
C ALA A 55 12.10 -0.06 2.25
N CYS A 56 11.23 -1.01 1.88
CA CYS A 56 11.54 -2.46 1.96
C CYS A 56 12.75 -2.80 1.09
N LEU A 57 12.76 -2.36 -0.19
CA LEU A 57 13.92 -2.50 -1.08
C LEU A 57 15.21 -1.90 -0.50
N GLN A 58 15.13 -0.75 0.18
CA GLN A 58 16.27 -0.13 0.87
C GLN A 58 16.72 -0.95 2.10
N GLY A 59 15.78 -1.50 2.87
CA GLY A 59 16.04 -2.41 4.00
C GLY A 59 16.74 -3.68 3.54
N ALA A 60 16.18 -4.39 2.55
CA ALA A 60 16.76 -5.57 1.90
C ALA A 60 18.17 -5.30 1.34
N ALA A 61 18.44 -4.08 0.87
CA ALA A 61 19.74 -3.66 0.35
C ALA A 61 20.76 -3.28 1.46
N GLY A 62 20.41 -3.45 2.74
CA GLY A 62 21.25 -3.10 3.88
C GLY A 62 21.37 -1.59 4.13
N ARG A 63 20.31 -0.82 3.85
CA ARG A 63 20.29 0.65 3.96
C ARG A 63 19.22 1.15 4.93
N PRO A 64 19.28 0.78 6.23
CA PRO A 64 18.24 1.09 7.20
C PRO A 64 17.99 2.59 7.40
N ASP A 65 19.03 3.43 7.31
CA ASP A 65 18.89 4.89 7.39
C ASP A 65 18.15 5.48 6.17
N GLU A 66 18.34 4.92 4.98
CA GLU A 66 17.60 5.33 3.77
C GLU A 66 16.13 4.91 3.88
N ALA A 67 15.86 3.67 4.28
CA ALA A 67 14.51 3.15 4.49
C ALA A 67 13.72 4.00 5.50
N LEU A 68 14.32 4.30 6.65
CA LEU A 68 13.72 5.19 7.65
C LEU A 68 13.56 6.63 7.12
N GLY A 69 14.49 7.12 6.30
CA GLY A 69 14.38 8.42 5.63
C GLY A 69 13.15 8.49 4.72
N THR A 70 12.96 7.48 3.87
CA THR A 70 11.83 7.32 2.95
C THR A 70 10.50 7.31 3.69
N LEU A 71 10.35 6.44 4.70
CA LEU A 71 9.12 6.36 5.50
C LEU A 71 8.82 7.69 6.21
N ARG A 72 9.84 8.38 6.74
CA ARG A 72 9.66 9.69 7.39
C ARG A 72 9.25 10.79 6.41
N ALA A 73 9.75 10.77 5.18
CA ALA A 73 9.34 11.71 4.14
C ALA A 73 7.86 11.51 3.76
N ALA A 74 7.45 10.27 3.46
CA ALA A 74 6.05 9.97 3.15
C ALA A 74 5.10 10.24 4.33
N LEU A 75 5.52 9.99 5.58
CA LEU A 75 4.78 10.39 6.78
C LEU A 75 4.64 11.92 6.88
N ALA A 76 5.66 12.71 6.53
CA ALA A 76 5.55 14.17 6.49
C ALA A 76 4.56 14.65 5.42
N GLU A 77 4.43 13.93 4.30
CA GLU A 77 3.47 14.17 3.22
C GLU A 77 2.06 13.61 3.47
N GLY A 78 1.76 13.23 4.72
CA GLY A 78 0.44 12.75 5.12
C GLY A 78 0.17 11.25 4.91
N GLY A 79 1.17 10.48 4.47
CA GLY A 79 1.11 9.02 4.50
C GLY A 79 1.01 8.47 5.94
N TRP A 80 0.60 7.22 6.04
CA TRP A 80 0.55 6.43 7.28
C TRP A 80 0.31 4.97 6.92
N TRP A 81 0.70 4.07 7.81
CA TRP A 81 0.60 2.63 7.68
C TRP A 81 0.12 2.02 9.00
N ASP A 82 -0.40 0.79 8.94
CA ASP A 82 -0.64 -0.03 10.13
C ASP A 82 0.69 -0.23 10.89
N PRO A 83 0.77 0.06 12.20
CA PRO A 83 1.99 -0.20 12.96
C PRO A 83 2.43 -1.67 12.89
N ALA A 84 1.50 -2.62 12.80
CA ALA A 84 1.83 -4.04 12.70
C ALA A 84 2.55 -4.41 11.40
N VAL A 85 2.29 -3.69 10.30
CA VAL A 85 3.01 -3.87 9.03
C VAL A 85 4.47 -3.40 9.20
N LEU A 86 4.69 -2.22 9.77
CA LEU A 86 6.03 -1.68 9.99
C LEU A 86 6.84 -2.46 11.04
N GLU A 87 6.19 -3.01 12.07
CA GLU A 87 6.85 -3.86 13.08
C GLU A 87 7.14 -5.28 12.58
N GLY A 88 6.27 -5.82 11.72
CA GLY A 88 6.36 -7.17 11.16
C GLY A 88 7.36 -7.32 10.01
N GLU A 89 7.58 -6.25 9.24
CA GLU A 89 8.45 -6.27 8.06
C GLU A 89 9.91 -6.67 8.41
N GLU A 90 10.39 -7.77 7.81
CA GLU A 90 11.72 -8.33 8.06
C GLU A 90 12.83 -7.40 7.55
N ASP A 91 12.61 -6.72 6.41
CA ASP A 91 13.55 -5.74 5.85
C ASP A 91 13.78 -4.54 6.78
N PHE A 92 12.86 -4.28 7.71
CA PHE A 92 12.99 -3.21 8.70
C PHE A 92 13.68 -3.66 10.00
N ALA A 93 14.19 -4.88 10.09
CA ALA A 93 14.84 -5.40 11.31
C ALA A 93 15.98 -4.50 11.82
N GLU A 94 16.84 -3.99 10.92
CA GLU A 94 17.89 -3.03 11.30
C GLU A 94 17.34 -1.63 11.54
N ALA A 95 16.41 -1.17 10.71
CA ALA A 95 15.80 0.16 10.82
C ALA A 95 15.05 0.35 12.16
N ARG A 96 14.45 -0.71 12.70
CA ARG A 96 13.79 -0.74 14.02
C ARG A 96 14.73 -0.37 15.18
N GLY A 97 16.05 -0.52 15.02
CA GLY A 97 17.05 -0.09 16.00
C GLY A 97 17.38 1.41 15.97
N LEU A 98 16.98 2.14 14.93
CA LEU A 98 17.37 3.55 14.74
C LEU A 98 16.52 4.51 15.60
N PRO A 99 17.10 5.61 16.10
CA PRO A 99 16.43 6.52 17.05
C PRO A 99 15.20 7.25 16.46
N GLY A 100 15.00 7.24 15.14
CA GLY A 100 13.84 7.83 14.48
C GLY A 100 12.69 6.84 14.18
N PHE A 101 12.89 5.52 14.32
CA PHE A 101 11.87 4.54 13.94
C PHE A 101 10.66 4.56 14.87
N ARG A 102 10.88 4.54 16.19
CA ARG A 102 9.79 4.56 17.16
C ARG A 102 8.91 5.82 17.09
N PRO A 103 9.45 7.06 16.98
CA PRO A 103 8.63 8.25 16.73
C PRO A 103 7.82 8.20 15.43
N LEU A 104 8.34 7.57 14.37
CA LEU A 104 7.60 7.34 13.12
C LEU A 104 6.43 6.38 13.36
N LEU A 105 6.69 5.26 14.03
CA LEU A 105 5.68 4.25 14.36
C LEU A 105 4.55 4.83 15.22
N GLU A 106 4.89 5.61 16.26
CA GLU A 106 3.94 6.24 17.17
C GLU A 106 2.98 7.21 16.42
N GLU A 107 3.49 8.05 15.51
CA GLU A 107 2.65 8.97 14.70
C GLU A 107 1.89 8.24 13.58
N SER A 108 2.46 7.19 12.99
CA SER A 108 1.75 6.35 12.02
C SER A 108 0.56 5.63 12.66
N ALA A 109 0.77 5.01 13.82
CA ALA A 109 -0.28 4.34 14.60
C ALA A 109 -1.44 5.28 14.97
N ARG A 110 -1.11 6.52 15.38
CA ARG A 110 -2.12 7.54 15.67
C ARG A 110 -3.01 7.84 14.47
N ARG A 111 -2.41 8.01 13.28
CA ARG A 111 -3.15 8.28 12.03
C ARG A 111 -3.94 7.07 11.53
N TRP A 112 -3.40 5.86 11.69
CA TRP A 112 -4.08 4.62 11.34
C TRP A 112 -5.35 4.40 12.20
N GLU A 113 -5.29 4.67 13.51
CA GLU A 113 -6.48 4.60 14.38
C GLU A 113 -7.48 5.71 14.04
N ASP A 114 -7.04 6.95 13.80
CA ASP A 114 -7.91 8.04 13.32
C ASP A 114 -8.60 7.66 11.98
N GLY A 115 -7.85 7.05 11.06
CA GLY A 115 -8.33 6.53 9.78
C GLY A 115 -9.37 5.41 9.94
N ARG A 116 -9.07 4.38 10.74
CA ARG A 116 -10.01 3.28 11.06
C ARG A 116 -11.33 3.75 11.67
N ARG A 117 -11.30 4.81 12.48
CA ARG A 117 -12.51 5.35 13.13
C ARG A 117 -13.39 6.17 12.16
N THR A 118 -12.78 6.74 11.14
CA THR A 118 -13.44 7.65 10.19
C THR A 118 -13.83 6.97 8.87
N ASN A 119 -13.06 5.98 8.42
CA ASN A 119 -13.40 5.20 7.24
C ASN A 119 -14.58 4.27 7.56
N ARG A 120 -15.74 4.60 6.99
CA ARG A 120 -17.03 3.90 7.19
C ARG A 120 -17.68 3.47 5.88
N GLU A 121 -16.94 3.44 4.78
CA GLU A 121 -17.45 2.93 3.51
C GLU A 121 -17.56 1.40 3.60
N HIS A 122 -18.77 0.95 3.97
CA HIS A 122 -19.10 -0.47 4.04
C HIS A 122 -19.61 -0.91 2.66
N ASP A 123 -18.95 -1.92 2.12
CA ASP A 123 -19.36 -2.92 1.15
C ASP A 123 -20.70 -2.66 0.42
N LEU A 124 -20.61 -2.47 -0.90
CA LEU A 124 -21.75 -2.30 -1.80
C LEU A 124 -22.77 -3.46 -1.69
N LEU A 125 -23.85 -3.26 -0.93
CA LEU A 125 -24.92 -4.25 -0.78
C LEU A 125 -25.82 -4.32 -2.02
N VAL A 126 -25.42 -5.10 -3.02
CA VAL A 126 -26.26 -5.38 -4.21
C VAL A 126 -27.42 -6.31 -3.84
N ARG A 127 -28.65 -5.81 -3.90
CA ARG A 127 -29.88 -6.61 -3.73
C ARG A 127 -30.44 -7.05 -5.10
N PRO A 128 -30.81 -8.33 -5.28
CA PRO A 128 -31.44 -8.78 -6.53
C PRO A 128 -32.81 -8.12 -6.72
N SER A 129 -33.10 -7.68 -7.95
CA SER A 129 -34.34 -6.99 -8.33
C SER A 129 -35.54 -7.92 -8.56
N ALA A 130 -35.32 -9.23 -8.58
CA ALA A 130 -36.34 -10.26 -8.80
C ALA A 130 -36.41 -11.24 -7.62
N LEU A 131 -37.64 -11.58 -7.21
CA LEU A 131 -37.93 -12.52 -6.13
C LEU A 131 -38.59 -13.81 -6.68
N PRO A 132 -38.48 -14.94 -5.97
CA PRO A 132 -37.72 -15.14 -4.73
C PRO A 132 -36.23 -15.33 -4.97
N ALA A 133 -35.40 -14.71 -4.14
CA ALA A 133 -33.96 -14.97 -4.11
C ALA A 133 -33.72 -16.43 -3.66
N ARG A 134 -32.92 -17.18 -4.42
CA ARG A 134 -32.65 -18.62 -4.16
C ARG A 134 -31.44 -18.88 -3.25
N GLY A 135 -30.70 -17.84 -2.89
CA GLY A 135 -29.49 -17.91 -2.07
C GLY A 135 -28.84 -16.54 -1.93
N VAL A 136 -27.76 -16.48 -1.16
CA VAL A 136 -26.93 -15.28 -0.97
C VAL A 136 -25.52 -15.63 -1.42
N LEU A 137 -24.90 -14.75 -2.21
CA LEU A 137 -23.46 -14.75 -2.47
C LEU A 137 -22.84 -13.64 -1.63
N VAL A 138 -21.79 -13.98 -0.87
CA VAL A 138 -20.91 -13.01 -0.23
C VAL A 138 -19.56 -13.13 -0.91
N ALA A 139 -19.11 -12.05 -1.53
CA ALA A 139 -17.74 -11.91 -2.02
C ALA A 139 -17.01 -10.95 -1.08
N LEU A 140 -15.77 -11.28 -0.74
CA LEU A 140 -14.86 -10.44 0.04
C LEU A 140 -13.71 -10.09 -0.88
N HIS A 141 -13.38 -8.80 -0.98
CA HIS A 141 -12.19 -8.33 -1.69
C HIS A 141 -10.93 -8.59 -0.83
N GLY A 142 -9.75 -8.47 -1.43
CA GLY A 142 -8.47 -8.54 -0.73
C GLY A 142 -8.29 -7.42 0.30
N ALA A 143 -7.21 -7.49 1.08
CA ALA A 143 -6.78 -6.35 1.89
C ALA A 143 -6.51 -5.15 0.95
N GLU A 144 -6.96 -3.96 1.36
CA GLU A 144 -6.82 -2.69 0.62
C GLU A 144 -7.54 -2.60 -0.74
N GLU A 145 -8.17 -3.67 -1.21
CA GLU A 145 -9.07 -3.68 -2.36
C GLU A 145 -10.47 -3.13 -2.00
N SER A 146 -11.34 -2.98 -3.00
CA SER A 146 -12.72 -2.52 -2.88
C SER A 146 -13.70 -3.39 -3.68
N GLU A 147 -15.00 -3.08 -3.66
CA GLU A 147 -15.98 -3.74 -4.54
C GLU A 147 -15.63 -3.59 -6.03
N ARG A 148 -14.90 -2.53 -6.39
CA ARG A 148 -14.53 -2.17 -7.77
C ARG A 148 -13.42 -3.05 -8.31
N ASP A 149 -12.60 -3.62 -7.44
CA ASP A 149 -11.50 -4.51 -7.82
C ASP A 149 -12.00 -5.94 -8.07
N ALA A 150 -13.17 -6.28 -7.52
CA ALA A 150 -13.80 -7.59 -7.60
C ALA A 150 -14.62 -7.83 -8.89
N VAL A 151 -14.93 -6.79 -9.69
CA VAL A 151 -15.81 -6.87 -10.89
C VAL A 151 -15.07 -7.35 -12.15
N ARG A 152 -14.13 -8.28 -12.02
CA ARG A 152 -13.33 -8.83 -13.14
C ARG A 152 -14.10 -9.80 -14.04
#